data_AF-A0A1F0NLP2-F1
#
_entry.id   AF-A0A1F0NLP2-F1
#
_cell.length_a   1.000
_cell.length_b   1.000
_cell.length_c   1.000
_cell.angle_alpha   90.00
_cell.angle_beta   90.00
_cell.angle_gamma   90.00
#
_symmetry.space_group_name_H-M   'P 1'
#
loop_
_entity.id
_entity.type
_entity.pdbx_description
1 polymer ?
#
loop_
_entity_poly.entity_id
_entity_poly.type
_entity_poly.pdbx_seq_one_letter_code
_entity_poly.pdbx_strand_id
1 'polypeptide(L)'
;MKKKILASLLLSTVLVSQGAVLSSVQANTTDEKIAAQDSKISSLTAQQKEAQKQVDEIQTQVSAIQTEQEKLQAENEKLQAESKKLEGEITELSKNIVARNASLENQARSAQTNGAATSYINTIINSKSITEAISRVAAMSEIVSANNKMLEQQKEDKKAIAEKQVANNEAINTVIANQQTLADDAQVLTTKQAELKVAELNLAAEKATAEGEKASLLEQKAAAEAEAKAAAEAEAAYRAQQTSQRQSVAASANTSFAAQVQATSTSSSYDEEPSYTPVATRTTSRPTYSTNASSYPTGECTWGAKTLAPWAGDYWGNGAQWATSAAAAGFRTGSQPQVGAIACWNDGGYGHVAVVTAVSSSSSIQVSESNYGGDRTISNKRGWFNPTTTSEGYVTYIYPN
;
A
#
# COMPACT_ATOMS: atom_id res chain seq x y z
N MET A 1 2.11 -26.29 12.28
CA MET A 1 2.12 -27.74 12.54
C MET A 1 1.55 -28.45 11.32
N LYS A 2 2.35 -29.28 10.64
CA LYS A 2 2.04 -29.89 9.35
C LYS A 2 1.09 -31.08 9.54
N LYS A 3 -0.18 -30.96 9.12
CA LYS A 3 -1.06 -32.13 8.96
C LYS A 3 -1.06 -32.54 7.48
N LYS A 4 -0.30 -33.59 7.17
CA LYS A 4 -0.32 -34.25 5.86
C LYS A 4 -1.66 -34.98 5.75
N ILE A 5 -2.57 -34.50 4.91
CA ILE A 5 -3.79 -35.24 4.55
C ILE A 5 -3.37 -36.20 3.44
N LEU A 6 -3.29 -37.48 3.80
CA LEU A 6 -3.04 -38.60 2.91
C LEU A 6 -4.25 -38.77 1.97
N ALA A 7 -4.01 -38.59 0.68
CA ALA A 7 -4.93 -38.98 -0.38
C ALA A 7 -4.97 -40.52 -0.45
N SER A 8 -5.95 -41.11 0.24
CA SER A 8 -6.22 -42.55 0.19
C SER A 8 -7.12 -42.84 -1.02
N LEU A 9 -6.53 -42.90 -2.20
CA LEU A 9 -7.17 -43.41 -3.40
C LEU A 9 -7.29 -44.95 -3.25
N LEU A 10 -8.39 -45.43 -2.66
CA LEU A 10 -8.71 -46.86 -2.62
C LEU A 10 -9.35 -47.27 -3.96
N LEU A 11 -8.50 -47.50 -4.95
CA LEU A 11 -8.85 -48.27 -6.15
C LEU A 11 -8.98 -49.75 -5.75
N SER A 12 -10.20 -50.18 -5.47
CA SER A 12 -10.53 -51.60 -5.26
C SER A 12 -10.91 -52.23 -6.61
N THR A 13 -9.90 -52.60 -7.41
CA THR A 13 -10.09 -53.49 -8.56
C THR A 13 -10.45 -54.89 -8.07
N VAL A 14 -11.73 -55.26 -8.16
CA VAL A 14 -12.17 -56.66 -8.01
C VAL A 14 -12.00 -57.35 -9.38
N LEU A 15 -10.94 -58.15 -9.49
CA LEU A 15 -10.75 -59.10 -10.59
C LEU A 15 -11.76 -60.25 -10.45
N VAL A 16 -12.73 -60.32 -11.35
CA VAL A 16 -13.60 -61.50 -11.49
C VAL A 16 -12.89 -62.52 -12.38
N SER A 17 -12.31 -63.55 -11.77
CA SER A 17 -11.78 -64.72 -12.47
C SER A 17 -12.93 -65.65 -12.86
N GLN A 18 -13.12 -65.87 -14.17
CA GLN A 18 -14.02 -66.89 -14.68
C GLN A 18 -13.41 -68.29 -14.48
N GLY A 19 -13.99 -69.08 -13.58
CA GLY A 19 -13.72 -70.50 -13.43
C GLY A 19 -15.01 -71.29 -13.65
N ALA A 20 -15.09 -72.00 -14.76
CA ALA A 20 -16.19 -72.93 -15.05
C ALA A 20 -16.15 -74.08 -14.04
N VAL A 21 -17.21 -74.24 -13.24
CA VAL A 21 -17.45 -75.44 -12.44
C VAL A 21 -18.72 -76.11 -12.96
N LEU A 22 -18.54 -77.35 -13.40
CA LEU A 22 -19.57 -78.24 -13.89
C LEU A 22 -20.66 -78.44 -12.83
N SER A 23 -21.89 -78.38 -13.31
CA SER A 23 -23.15 -78.44 -12.58
C SER A 23 -23.36 -79.77 -11.82
N SER A 24 -23.54 -79.67 -10.50
CA SER A 24 -24.37 -80.60 -9.73
C SER A 24 -25.64 -79.86 -9.30
N VAL A 25 -26.78 -80.26 -9.85
CA VAL A 25 -28.10 -79.76 -9.43
C VAL A 25 -28.43 -80.43 -8.10
N GLN A 26 -28.15 -79.75 -7.00
CA GLN A 26 -28.81 -80.01 -5.72
C GLN A 26 -30.08 -79.16 -5.68
N ALA A 27 -31.20 -79.77 -5.33
CA ALA A 27 -32.42 -79.02 -5.03
C ALA A 27 -32.21 -78.36 -3.66
N ASN A 28 -31.76 -77.10 -3.65
CA ASN A 28 -31.65 -76.35 -2.40
C ASN A 28 -32.98 -76.41 -1.66
N THR A 29 -32.94 -76.82 -0.39
CA THR A 29 -34.10 -76.79 0.48
C THR A 29 -34.58 -75.35 0.66
N THR A 30 -35.85 -75.15 1.03
CA THR A 30 -36.38 -73.80 1.30
C THR A 30 -35.53 -73.06 2.33
N ASP A 31 -35.01 -73.77 3.34
CA ASP A 31 -34.16 -73.23 4.40
C ASP A 31 -32.79 -72.76 3.89
N GLU A 32 -32.16 -73.49 2.96
CA GLU A 32 -30.90 -73.06 2.33
C GLU A 32 -31.08 -71.83 1.45
N LYS A 33 -32.22 -71.68 0.77
CA LYS A 33 -32.55 -70.48 0.00
C LYS A 33 -32.80 -69.27 0.91
N ILE A 34 -33.46 -69.47 2.06
CA ILE A 34 -33.67 -68.43 3.08
C ILE A 34 -32.32 -67.98 3.64
N ALA A 35 -31.46 -68.91 4.07
CA ALA A 35 -30.13 -68.59 4.61
C ALA A 35 -29.23 -67.83 3.61
N ALA A 36 -29.29 -68.21 2.32
CA ALA A 36 -28.58 -67.49 1.26
C ALA A 36 -29.13 -66.06 1.06
N GLN A 37 -30.44 -65.88 1.13
CA GLN A 37 -31.08 -64.58 1.00
C GLN A 37 -30.82 -63.68 2.22
N ASP A 38 -30.84 -64.23 3.44
CA ASP A 38 -30.49 -63.52 4.67
C ASP A 38 -29.03 -63.05 4.64
N SER A 39 -28.11 -63.88 4.16
CA SER A 39 -26.70 -63.51 3.96
C SER A 39 -26.56 -62.36 2.95
N LYS A 40 -27.34 -62.39 1.87
CA LYS A 40 -27.37 -61.33 0.86
C LYS A 40 -27.93 -60.02 1.41
N ILE A 41 -29.02 -60.07 2.17
CA ILE A 41 -29.60 -58.90 2.84
C ILE A 41 -28.61 -58.29 3.83
N SER A 42 -27.92 -59.12 4.61
CA SER A 42 -26.90 -58.66 5.57
C SER A 42 -25.75 -57.92 4.86
N SER A 43 -25.24 -58.48 3.76
CA SER A 43 -24.21 -57.85 2.92
C SER A 43 -24.67 -56.51 2.34
N LEU A 44 -25.88 -56.45 1.77
CA LEU A 44 -26.44 -55.21 1.20
C LEU A 44 -26.64 -54.14 2.27
N THR A 45 -27.13 -54.53 3.45
CA THR A 45 -27.28 -53.61 4.60
C THR A 45 -25.93 -53.03 5.02
N ALA A 46 -24.86 -53.85 5.05
CA ALA A 46 -23.52 -53.36 5.34
C ALA A 46 -23.00 -52.38 4.27
N GLN A 47 -23.23 -52.68 2.99
CA GLN A 47 -22.85 -51.81 1.86
C GLN A 47 -23.59 -50.47 1.90
N GLN A 48 -24.90 -50.48 2.17
CA GLN A 48 -25.70 -49.25 2.32
C GLN A 48 -25.21 -48.40 3.49
N LYS A 49 -24.81 -49.01 4.60
CA LYS A 49 -24.29 -48.29 5.77
C LYS A 49 -22.94 -47.64 5.46
N GLU A 50 -22.05 -48.32 4.75
CA GLU A 50 -20.76 -47.76 4.34
C GLU A 50 -20.94 -46.63 3.33
N ALA A 51 -21.83 -46.79 2.35
CA ALA A 51 -22.17 -45.73 1.40
C ALA A 51 -22.77 -44.50 2.11
N GLN A 52 -23.66 -44.70 3.09
CA GLN A 52 -24.24 -43.60 3.87
C GLN A 52 -23.16 -42.86 4.67
N LYS A 53 -22.23 -43.60 5.28
CA LYS A 53 -21.11 -43.02 6.02
C LYS A 53 -20.24 -42.11 5.13
N GLN A 54 -19.98 -42.52 3.88
CA GLN A 54 -19.23 -41.69 2.93
C GLN A 54 -19.97 -40.39 2.59
N VAL A 55 -21.30 -40.45 2.38
CA VAL A 55 -22.12 -39.25 2.20
C VAL A 55 -22.00 -38.33 3.40
N ASP A 56 -22.19 -38.85 4.61
CA ASP A 56 -22.17 -38.06 5.85
C ASP A 56 -20.81 -37.40 6.09
N GLU A 57 -19.71 -38.10 5.81
CA GLU A 57 -18.34 -37.58 5.93
C GLU A 57 -18.08 -36.43 4.94
N ILE A 58 -18.45 -36.58 3.67
CA ILE A 58 -18.24 -35.54 2.66
C ILE A 58 -19.18 -34.35 2.93
N GLN A 59 -20.44 -34.61 3.29
CA GLN A 59 -21.41 -33.57 3.64
C GLN A 59 -20.91 -32.72 4.82
N THR A 60 -20.31 -33.36 5.83
CA THR A 60 -19.70 -32.64 6.96
C THR A 60 -18.56 -31.73 6.51
N GLN A 61 -17.72 -32.18 5.56
CA GLN A 61 -16.64 -31.36 5.00
C GLN A 61 -17.19 -30.17 4.20
N VAL A 62 -18.21 -30.39 3.36
CA VAL A 62 -18.89 -29.33 2.60
C VAL A 62 -19.45 -28.26 3.53
N SER A 63 -20.20 -28.66 4.56
CA SER A 63 -20.78 -27.72 5.52
C SER A 63 -19.72 -26.97 6.33
N ALA A 64 -18.60 -27.62 6.68
CA ALA A 64 -17.50 -26.95 7.36
C ALA A 64 -16.83 -25.87 6.50
N ILE A 65 -16.61 -26.15 5.21
CA ILE A 65 -16.04 -25.16 4.27
C ILE A 65 -17.00 -23.98 4.08
N GLN A 66 -18.30 -24.24 3.88
CA GLN A 66 -19.31 -23.18 3.76
C GLN A 66 -19.36 -22.29 5.01
N THR A 67 -19.31 -22.89 6.19
CA THR A 67 -19.30 -22.14 7.47
C THR A 67 -18.05 -21.26 7.59
N GLU A 68 -16.87 -21.77 7.22
CA GLU A 68 -15.64 -20.97 7.26
C GLU A 68 -15.68 -19.83 6.23
N GLN A 69 -16.23 -20.06 5.03
CA GLN A 69 -16.41 -19.00 4.03
C GLN A 69 -17.30 -17.86 4.53
N GLU A 70 -18.44 -18.18 5.15
CA GLU A 70 -19.33 -17.17 5.74
C GLU A 70 -18.65 -16.36 6.84
N LYS A 71 -17.90 -17.05 7.72
CA LYS A 71 -17.16 -16.43 8.81
C LYS A 71 -16.06 -15.50 8.30
N LEU A 72 -15.25 -15.94 7.34
CA LEU A 72 -14.18 -15.13 6.76
C LEU A 72 -14.73 -13.92 5.98
N GLN A 73 -15.87 -14.10 5.30
CA GLN A 73 -16.55 -13.00 4.60
C GLN A 73 -17.05 -11.94 5.59
N ALA A 74 -17.70 -12.35 6.68
CA ALA A 74 -18.15 -11.43 7.73
C ALA A 74 -16.99 -10.72 8.45
N GLU A 75 -15.88 -11.44 8.70
CA GLU A 75 -14.67 -10.85 9.26
C GLU A 75 -14.05 -9.81 8.32
N ASN A 76 -14.00 -10.09 7.02
CA ASN A 76 -13.51 -9.15 6.02
C ASN A 76 -14.33 -7.87 5.96
N GLU A 77 -15.66 -7.97 5.97
CA GLU A 77 -16.55 -6.80 5.99
C GLU A 77 -16.29 -5.92 7.22
N LYS A 78 -16.13 -6.55 8.39
CA LYS A 78 -15.78 -5.84 9.63
C LYS A 78 -14.41 -5.16 9.54
N LEU A 79 -13.38 -5.88 9.10
CA LEU A 79 -12.01 -5.35 8.99
C LEU A 79 -11.90 -4.22 7.96
N GLN A 80 -12.63 -4.31 6.85
CA GLN A 80 -12.70 -3.24 5.84
C GLN A 80 -13.37 -1.98 6.40
N ALA A 81 -14.46 -2.13 7.17
CA ALA A 81 -15.10 -1.00 7.84
C ALA A 81 -14.20 -0.35 8.89
N GLU A 82 -13.48 -1.17 9.68
CA GLU A 82 -12.49 -0.71 10.65
C GLU A 82 -11.32 0.02 9.98
N SER A 83 -10.79 -0.54 8.89
CA SER A 83 -9.72 0.06 8.10
C SER A 83 -10.11 1.44 7.58
N LYS A 84 -11.30 1.57 6.97
CA LYS A 84 -11.83 2.86 6.50
C LYS A 84 -11.98 3.89 7.64
N LYS A 85 -12.40 3.45 8.82
CA LYS A 85 -12.48 4.31 10.01
C LYS A 85 -11.08 4.77 10.45
N LEU A 86 -10.12 3.86 10.52
CA LEU A 86 -8.73 4.15 10.88
C LEU A 86 -8.09 5.12 9.89
N GLU A 87 -8.31 4.96 8.59
CA GLU A 87 -7.82 5.90 7.56
C GLU A 87 -8.35 7.33 7.78
N GLY A 88 -9.63 7.46 8.12
CA GLY A 88 -10.24 8.75 8.47
C GLY A 88 -9.59 9.38 9.72
N GLU A 89 -9.42 8.60 10.78
CA GLU A 89 -8.78 9.04 12.02
C GLU A 89 -7.30 9.42 11.81
N ILE A 90 -6.55 8.65 11.02
CA ILE A 90 -5.15 8.94 10.66
C ILE A 90 -5.07 10.25 9.88
N THR A 91 -5.98 10.48 8.93
CA THR A 91 -6.00 11.71 8.11
C THR A 91 -6.25 12.95 8.98
N GLU A 92 -7.23 12.86 9.89
CA GLU A 92 -7.55 13.97 10.80
C GLU A 92 -6.42 14.25 11.79
N LEU A 93 -5.84 13.19 12.38
CA LEU A 93 -4.67 13.34 13.25
C LEU A 93 -3.47 13.93 12.50
N SER A 94 -3.23 13.51 11.24
CA SER A 94 -2.11 14.02 10.42
C SER A 94 -2.26 15.51 10.16
N LYS A 95 -3.46 15.94 9.77
CA LYS A 95 -3.80 17.36 9.58
C LYS A 95 -3.57 18.16 10.86
N ASN A 96 -4.05 17.65 12.01
CA ASN A 96 -3.90 18.31 13.30
C ASN A 96 -2.45 18.41 13.74
N ILE A 97 -1.65 17.35 13.54
CA ILE A 97 -0.22 17.34 13.83
C ILE A 97 0.52 18.37 12.98
N VAL A 98 0.23 18.46 11.68
CA VAL A 98 0.87 19.43 10.78
C VAL A 98 0.51 20.87 11.19
N ALA A 99 -0.77 21.15 11.42
CA ALA A 99 -1.22 22.47 11.85
C ALA A 99 -0.64 22.87 13.22
N ARG A 100 -0.65 21.94 14.18
CA ARG A 100 -0.08 22.14 15.52
C ARG A 100 1.44 22.34 15.45
N ASN A 101 2.14 21.61 14.58
CA ASN A 101 3.58 21.78 14.37
C ASN A 101 3.92 23.19 13.86
N ALA A 102 3.18 23.69 12.86
CA ALA A 102 3.37 25.04 12.35
C ALA A 102 3.13 26.11 13.42
N SER A 103 2.10 25.94 14.26
CA SER A 103 1.81 26.87 15.37
C SER A 103 2.86 26.79 16.48
N LEU A 104 3.33 25.59 16.86
CA LEU A 104 4.44 25.42 17.81
C LEU A 104 5.75 26.05 17.29
N GLU A 105 6.04 25.89 16.00
CA GLU A 105 7.22 26.48 15.38
C GLU A 105 7.15 28.02 15.37
N ASN A 106 5.99 28.59 15.02
CA ASN A 106 5.77 30.03 15.07
C ASN A 106 5.87 30.58 16.50
N GLN A 107 5.31 29.89 17.49
CA GLN A 107 5.42 30.26 18.90
C GLN A 107 6.88 30.21 19.39
N ALA A 108 7.59 29.11 19.11
CA ALA A 108 8.99 28.95 19.48
C ALA A 108 9.88 30.01 18.84
N ARG A 109 9.67 30.31 17.54
CA ARG A 109 10.37 31.40 16.85
C ARG A 109 10.05 32.75 17.47
N SER A 110 8.77 33.08 17.68
CA SER A 110 8.37 34.37 18.25
C SER A 110 8.95 34.61 19.66
N ALA A 111 9.10 33.55 20.46
CA ALA A 111 9.76 33.59 21.77
C ALA A 111 11.29 33.76 21.67
N GLN A 112 11.94 33.28 20.59
CA GLN A 112 13.39 33.31 20.41
C GLN A 112 13.93 34.50 19.59
N THR A 113 13.25 34.93 18.52
CA THR A 113 13.80 35.86 17.50
C THR A 113 13.50 37.33 17.75
N ASN A 114 12.34 37.64 18.34
CA ASN A 114 12.15 38.97 18.89
C ASN A 114 13.10 39.07 20.09
N GLY A 115 13.70 40.22 20.40
CA GLY A 115 14.42 40.48 21.67
C GLY A 115 13.53 40.37 22.92
N ALA A 116 12.49 39.56 22.85
CA ALA A 116 11.39 39.32 23.74
C ALA A 116 11.77 38.39 24.89
N ALA A 117 12.80 37.56 24.84
CA ALA A 117 13.30 36.96 26.09
C ALA A 117 13.67 38.07 27.10
N THR A 118 14.38 39.11 26.63
CA THR A 118 14.70 40.32 27.41
C THR A 118 13.50 41.26 27.54
N SER A 119 12.63 41.38 26.53
CA SER A 119 11.47 42.30 26.55
C SER A 119 10.27 41.75 27.34
N TYR A 120 10.01 40.44 27.38
CA TYR A 120 9.02 39.77 28.24
C TYR A 120 9.47 39.84 29.70
N ILE A 121 10.77 39.60 29.97
CA ILE A 121 11.36 39.83 31.29
C ILE A 121 11.23 41.32 31.67
N ASN A 122 11.55 42.25 30.77
CA ASN A 122 11.35 43.68 30.99
C ASN A 122 9.88 44.09 31.09
N THR A 123 8.94 43.35 30.49
CA THR A 123 7.49 43.61 30.59
C THR A 123 6.97 43.27 31.99
N ILE A 124 7.55 42.26 32.64
CA ILE A 124 7.28 41.92 34.04
C ILE A 124 8.00 42.93 34.95
N ILE A 125 9.26 43.27 34.67
CA ILE A 125 10.08 44.17 35.51
C ILE A 125 9.62 45.64 35.43
N ASN A 126 9.16 46.12 34.26
CA ASN A 126 8.65 47.49 34.06
C ASN A 126 7.14 47.62 34.33
N SER A 127 6.51 46.64 34.97
CA SER A 127 5.09 46.76 35.35
C SER A 127 4.90 47.92 36.34
N LYS A 128 3.94 48.81 36.08
CA LYS A 128 3.71 50.04 36.87
C LYS A 128 3.20 49.78 38.31
N SER A 129 2.85 48.54 38.66
CA SER A 129 2.42 48.13 40.00
C SER A 129 2.68 46.64 40.25
N ILE A 130 2.78 46.24 41.52
CA ILE A 130 2.94 44.84 41.94
C ILE A 130 1.76 43.97 41.46
N THR A 131 0.53 44.53 41.45
CA THR A 131 -0.68 43.83 40.97
C THR A 131 -0.65 43.55 39.46
N GLU A 132 -0.11 44.49 38.67
CA GLU A 132 0.09 44.31 37.23
C GLU A 132 1.19 43.26 36.94
N ALA A 133 2.27 43.26 37.75
CA ALA A 133 3.31 42.24 37.67
C ALA A 133 2.76 40.82 37.89
N ILE A 134 1.94 40.65 38.93
CA ILE A 134 1.31 39.36 39.28
C ILE A 134 0.38 38.89 38.17
N SER A 135 -0.43 39.79 37.60
CA SER A 135 -1.35 39.45 36.51
C SER A 135 -0.61 39.01 35.24
N ARG A 136 0.51 39.67 34.92
CA ARG A 136 1.37 39.29 33.78
C ARG A 136 2.08 37.96 34.00
N VAL A 137 2.54 37.68 35.22
CA VAL A 137 3.14 36.37 35.58
C VAL A 137 2.10 35.26 35.49
N ALA A 138 0.86 35.50 35.94
CA ALA A 138 -0.24 34.55 35.82
C ALA A 138 -0.57 34.27 34.34
N ALA A 139 -0.68 35.30 33.51
CA ALA A 139 -0.89 35.15 32.07
C ALA A 139 0.26 34.42 31.36
N MET A 140 1.52 34.67 31.76
CA MET A 140 2.68 33.97 31.20
C MET A 140 2.69 32.49 31.60
N SER A 141 2.34 32.18 32.85
CA SER A 141 2.16 30.81 33.33
C SER A 141 1.05 30.08 32.55
N GLU A 142 -0.05 30.77 32.25
CA GLU A 142 -1.14 30.25 31.43
C GLU A 142 -0.69 29.95 29.99
N ILE A 143 0.08 30.85 29.35
CA ILE A 143 0.66 30.63 28.02
C ILE A 143 1.62 29.43 28.03
N VAL A 144 2.53 29.35 29.01
CA VAL A 144 3.47 28.22 29.13
C VAL A 144 2.72 26.91 29.35
N SER A 145 1.68 26.92 30.19
CA SER A 145 0.80 25.77 30.41
C SER A 145 0.09 25.33 29.13
N ALA A 146 -0.46 26.27 28.36
CA ALA A 146 -1.09 26.00 27.08
C ALA A 146 -0.09 25.41 26.05
N ASN A 147 1.13 25.92 26.00
CA ASN A 147 2.18 25.42 25.11
C ASN A 147 2.64 24.01 25.51
N ASN A 148 2.81 23.74 26.81
CA ASN A 148 3.12 22.41 27.31
C ASN A 148 1.99 21.42 26.99
N LYS A 149 0.73 21.83 27.15
CA LYS A 149 -0.43 21.03 26.76
C LYS A 149 -0.44 20.73 25.26
N MET A 150 -0.10 21.72 24.44
CA MET A 150 0.00 21.57 22.99
C MET A 150 1.11 20.60 22.58
N LEU A 151 2.27 20.64 23.25
CA LEU A 151 3.36 19.69 23.05
C LEU A 151 2.99 18.27 23.48
N GLU A 152 2.32 18.10 24.63
CA GLU A 152 1.88 16.78 25.08
C GLU A 152 0.83 16.20 24.11
N GLN A 153 -0.16 17.01 23.69
CA GLN A 153 -1.12 16.58 22.67
C GLN A 153 -0.42 16.21 21.35
N GLN A 154 0.63 16.93 20.96
CA GLN A 154 1.41 16.61 19.76
C GLN A 154 2.10 15.25 19.88
N LYS A 155 2.60 14.91 21.06
CA LYS A 155 3.24 13.63 21.35
C LYS A 155 2.22 12.51 21.39
N GLU A 156 1.07 12.72 22.02
CA GLU A 156 -0.04 11.76 22.06
C GLU A 156 -0.59 11.48 20.67
N ASP A 157 -0.85 12.51 19.85
CA ASP A 157 -1.37 12.32 18.49
C ASP A 157 -0.37 11.58 17.59
N LYS A 158 0.94 11.87 17.73
CA LYS A 158 1.99 11.14 17.00
C LYS A 158 2.04 9.66 17.39
N LYS A 159 1.90 9.36 18.70
CA LYS A 159 1.80 7.99 19.19
C LYS A 159 0.55 7.30 18.65
N ALA A 160 -0.60 7.97 18.71
CA ALA A 160 -1.87 7.45 18.22
C ALA A 160 -1.84 7.16 16.71
N ILE A 161 -1.20 8.00 15.89
CA ILE A 161 -1.00 7.71 14.46
C ILE A 161 -0.22 6.42 14.27
N ALA A 162 0.90 6.25 14.98
CA ALA A 162 1.74 5.06 14.81
C ALA A 162 0.98 3.78 15.15
N GLU A 163 0.25 3.78 16.28
CA GLU A 163 -0.59 2.65 16.69
C GLU A 163 -1.71 2.37 15.67
N LYS A 164 -2.39 3.41 15.18
CA LYS A 164 -3.46 3.25 14.17
C LYS A 164 -2.93 2.79 12.82
N GLN A 165 -1.74 3.21 12.41
CA GLN A 165 -1.10 2.74 11.18
C GLN A 165 -0.76 1.25 11.26
N VAL A 166 -0.26 0.77 12.40
CA VAL A 166 -0.01 -0.67 12.61
C VAL A 166 -1.32 -1.44 12.56
N ALA A 167 -2.32 -1.04 13.33
CA ALA A 167 -3.63 -1.69 13.35
C ALA A 167 -4.30 -1.72 11.96
N ASN A 168 -4.22 -0.62 11.20
CA ASN A 168 -4.76 -0.55 9.85
C ASN A 168 -4.03 -1.50 8.89
N ASN A 169 -2.70 -1.57 8.96
CA ASN A 169 -1.91 -2.49 8.14
C ASN A 169 -2.20 -3.96 8.50
N GLU A 170 -2.34 -4.29 9.79
CA GLU A 170 -2.72 -5.64 10.23
C GLU A 170 -4.10 -6.03 9.71
N ALA A 171 -5.08 -5.12 9.78
CA ALA A 171 -6.41 -5.34 9.22
C ALA A 171 -6.35 -5.60 7.70
N ILE A 172 -5.63 -4.78 6.95
CA ILE A 172 -5.45 -4.94 5.49
C ILE A 172 -4.78 -6.28 5.17
N ASN A 173 -3.70 -6.63 5.87
CA ASN A 173 -2.99 -7.89 5.66
C ASN A 173 -3.88 -9.11 5.96
N THR A 174 -4.71 -9.01 6.99
CA THR A 174 -5.66 -10.07 7.36
C THR A 174 -6.75 -10.23 6.31
N VAL A 175 -7.32 -9.13 5.80
CA VAL A 175 -8.29 -9.16 4.70
C VAL A 175 -7.71 -9.82 3.45
N ILE A 176 -6.46 -9.47 3.07
CA ILE A 176 -5.79 -10.08 1.92
C ILE A 176 -5.58 -11.59 2.13
N ALA A 177 -5.15 -12.00 3.33
CA ALA A 177 -4.98 -13.41 3.65
C ALA A 177 -6.31 -14.18 3.62
N ASN A 178 -7.36 -13.61 4.19
CA ASN A 178 -8.71 -14.20 4.18
C ASN A 178 -9.27 -14.31 2.76
N GLN A 179 -9.04 -13.32 1.89
CA GLN A 179 -9.45 -13.38 0.48
C GLN A 179 -8.74 -14.51 -0.29
N GLN A 180 -7.47 -14.77 0.02
CA GLN A 180 -6.74 -15.92 -0.54
C GLN A 180 -7.35 -17.24 -0.05
N THR A 181 -7.62 -17.35 1.25
CA THR A 181 -8.26 -18.54 1.82
C THR A 181 -9.65 -18.77 1.23
N LEU A 182 -10.47 -17.72 1.05
CA LEU A 182 -11.78 -17.82 0.42
C LEU A 182 -11.70 -18.32 -1.03
N ALA A 183 -10.69 -17.87 -1.79
CA ALA A 183 -10.47 -18.34 -3.15
C ALA A 183 -10.04 -19.82 -3.19
N ASP A 184 -9.18 -20.23 -2.24
CA ASP A 184 -8.74 -21.62 -2.10
C ASP A 184 -9.92 -22.53 -1.69
N ASP A 185 -10.70 -22.10 -0.70
CA ASP A 185 -11.88 -22.82 -0.20
C ASP A 185 -12.97 -22.95 -1.27
N ALA A 186 -13.12 -21.97 -2.18
CA ALA A 186 -14.05 -22.07 -3.30
C ALA A 186 -13.69 -23.20 -4.28
N GLN A 187 -12.39 -23.42 -4.52
CA GLN A 187 -11.92 -24.54 -5.35
C GLN A 187 -12.16 -25.88 -4.63
N VAL A 188 -11.79 -25.96 -3.35
CA VAL A 188 -11.99 -27.18 -2.55
C VAL A 188 -13.47 -27.52 -2.43
N LEU A 189 -14.34 -26.53 -2.23
CA LEU A 189 -15.79 -26.71 -2.14
C LEU A 189 -16.35 -27.31 -3.42
N THR A 190 -15.91 -26.83 -4.59
CA THR A 190 -16.32 -27.34 -5.90
C THR A 190 -15.97 -28.83 -6.04
N THR A 191 -14.73 -29.21 -5.68
CA THR A 191 -14.29 -30.62 -5.67
C THR A 191 -15.15 -31.46 -4.72
N LYS A 192 -15.38 -30.96 -3.49
CA LYS A 192 -16.15 -31.70 -2.47
C LYS A 192 -17.63 -31.87 -2.81
N GLN A 193 -18.24 -30.89 -3.47
CA GLN A 193 -19.62 -31.01 -3.96
C GLN A 193 -19.74 -32.05 -5.07
N ALA A 194 -18.74 -32.13 -5.97
CA ALA A 194 -18.71 -33.17 -7.00
C ALA A 194 -18.50 -34.58 -6.39
N GLU A 195 -17.60 -34.71 -5.40
CA GLU A 195 -17.43 -35.96 -4.64
C GLU A 195 -18.71 -36.36 -3.88
N LEU A 196 -19.41 -35.39 -3.29
CA LEU A 196 -20.69 -35.63 -2.59
C LEU A 196 -21.73 -36.21 -3.55
N LYS A 197 -21.89 -35.61 -4.73
CA LYS A 197 -22.82 -36.09 -5.77
C LYS A 197 -22.51 -37.55 -6.17
N VAL A 198 -21.24 -37.92 -6.28
CA VAL A 198 -20.82 -39.31 -6.54
C VAL A 198 -21.25 -40.23 -5.39
N ALA A 199 -21.00 -39.84 -4.14
CA ALA A 199 -21.35 -40.63 -2.97
C ALA A 199 -22.88 -40.81 -2.82
N GLU A 200 -23.66 -39.77 -3.10
CA GLU A 200 -25.13 -39.81 -3.09
C GLU A 200 -25.67 -40.76 -4.17
N LEU A 201 -25.14 -40.70 -5.39
CA LEU A 201 -25.51 -41.62 -6.48
C LEU A 201 -25.10 -43.06 -6.18
N ASN A 202 -23.95 -43.27 -5.53
CA ASN A 202 -23.53 -44.58 -5.07
C ASN A 202 -24.49 -45.14 -4.01
N LEU A 203 -24.85 -44.34 -3.02
CA LEU A 203 -25.84 -44.70 -2.00
C LEU A 203 -27.21 -45.02 -2.62
N ALA A 204 -27.66 -44.23 -3.61
CA ALA A 204 -28.90 -44.49 -4.34
C ALA A 204 -28.83 -45.82 -5.10
N ALA A 205 -27.71 -46.11 -5.78
CA ALA A 205 -27.52 -47.36 -6.52
C ALA A 205 -27.48 -48.60 -5.59
N GLU A 206 -26.98 -48.47 -4.35
CA GLU A 206 -27.00 -49.54 -3.35
C GLU A 206 -28.38 -49.72 -2.69
N LYS A 207 -29.25 -48.70 -2.72
CA LYS A 207 -30.64 -48.77 -2.26
C LYS A 207 -31.62 -49.27 -3.34
N ALA A 208 -31.27 -49.12 -4.62
CA ALA A 208 -32.12 -49.51 -5.73
C ALA A 208 -32.39 -51.03 -5.76
N THR A 209 -33.67 -51.41 -5.84
CA THR A 209 -34.10 -52.82 -5.90
C THR A 209 -34.41 -53.30 -7.32
N ALA A 210 -34.67 -52.37 -8.25
CA ALA A 210 -34.90 -52.68 -9.66
C ALA A 210 -33.60 -52.62 -10.48
N GLU A 211 -33.31 -53.66 -11.27
CA GLU A 211 -32.09 -53.74 -12.09
C GLU A 211 -31.95 -52.60 -13.10
N GLY A 212 -33.06 -52.18 -13.73
CA GLY A 212 -33.05 -51.06 -14.68
C GLY A 212 -32.76 -49.70 -14.03
N GLU A 213 -33.25 -49.48 -12.81
CA GLU A 213 -32.96 -48.27 -12.04
C GLU A 213 -31.50 -48.25 -11.59
N LYS A 214 -30.98 -49.40 -11.13
CA LYS A 214 -29.58 -49.55 -10.76
C LYS A 214 -28.64 -49.28 -11.94
N ALA A 215 -28.96 -49.76 -13.14
CA ALA A 215 -28.18 -49.49 -14.34
C ALA A 215 -28.11 -47.99 -14.67
N SER A 216 -29.25 -47.28 -14.61
CA SER A 216 -29.32 -45.83 -14.83
C SER A 216 -28.52 -45.04 -13.78
N LEU A 217 -28.62 -45.41 -12.50
CA LEU A 217 -27.87 -44.76 -11.42
C LEU A 217 -26.35 -44.97 -11.55
N LEU A 218 -25.92 -46.15 -12.01
CA LEU A 218 -24.51 -46.42 -12.27
C LEU A 218 -23.95 -45.60 -13.44
N GLU A 219 -24.74 -45.36 -14.48
CA GLU A 219 -24.37 -44.46 -15.58
C GLU A 219 -24.25 -43.01 -15.11
N GLN A 220 -25.22 -42.52 -14.33
CA GLN A 220 -25.15 -41.19 -13.71
C GLN A 220 -23.95 -41.05 -12.77
N LYS A 221 -23.64 -42.11 -11.99
CA LYS A 221 -22.47 -42.15 -11.12
C LYS A 221 -21.18 -42.04 -11.92
N ALA A 222 -21.03 -42.77 -13.02
CA ALA A 222 -19.85 -42.69 -13.88
C ALA A 222 -19.65 -41.28 -14.47
N ALA A 223 -20.75 -40.61 -14.85
CA ALA A 223 -20.70 -39.21 -15.28
C ALA A 223 -20.28 -38.26 -14.13
N ALA A 224 -20.83 -38.44 -12.93
CA ALA A 224 -20.45 -37.65 -11.75
C ALA A 224 -19.00 -37.90 -11.31
N GLU A 225 -18.48 -39.13 -11.45
CA GLU A 225 -17.07 -39.45 -11.19
C GLU A 225 -16.14 -38.75 -12.17
N ALA A 226 -16.53 -38.64 -13.44
CA ALA A 226 -15.79 -37.86 -14.43
C ALA A 226 -15.79 -36.35 -14.08
N GLU A 227 -16.93 -35.81 -13.63
CA GLU A 227 -17.05 -34.43 -13.14
C GLU A 227 -16.16 -34.20 -11.90
N ALA A 228 -16.18 -35.09 -10.92
CA ALA A 228 -15.36 -35.00 -9.72
C ALA A 228 -13.86 -35.05 -10.02
N LYS A 229 -13.46 -35.91 -10.97
CA LYS A 229 -12.08 -35.97 -11.46
C LYS A 229 -11.65 -34.66 -12.13
N ALA A 230 -12.52 -34.10 -12.99
CA ALA A 230 -12.24 -32.82 -13.64
C ALA A 230 -12.12 -31.67 -12.63
N ALA A 231 -12.97 -31.65 -11.60
CA ALA A 231 -12.88 -30.66 -10.51
C ALA A 231 -11.56 -30.78 -9.72
N ALA A 232 -11.14 -32.01 -9.39
CA ALA A 232 -9.86 -32.24 -8.72
C ALA A 232 -8.64 -31.83 -9.57
N GLU A 233 -8.69 -32.08 -10.88
CA GLU A 233 -7.66 -31.64 -11.82
C GLU A 233 -7.59 -30.11 -11.92
N ALA A 234 -8.75 -29.43 -11.95
CA ALA A 234 -8.84 -27.97 -11.93
C ALA A 234 -8.28 -27.37 -10.64
N GLU A 235 -8.62 -27.94 -9.47
CA GLU A 235 -8.07 -27.52 -8.19
C GLU A 235 -6.54 -27.68 -8.14
N ALA A 236 -6.01 -28.81 -8.65
CA ALA A 236 -4.58 -29.05 -8.72
C ALA A 236 -3.86 -28.04 -9.63
N ALA A 237 -4.45 -27.72 -10.80
CA ALA A 237 -3.93 -26.71 -11.70
C ALA A 237 -3.92 -25.32 -11.06
N TYR A 238 -4.99 -24.95 -10.36
CA TYR A 238 -5.08 -23.71 -9.60
C TYR A 238 -3.97 -23.60 -8.53
N ARG A 239 -3.77 -24.65 -7.72
CA ARG A 239 -2.70 -24.70 -6.69
C ARG A 239 -1.29 -24.60 -7.30
N ALA A 240 -1.07 -25.23 -8.45
CA ALA A 240 0.20 -25.14 -9.18
C ALA A 240 0.44 -23.70 -9.68
N GLN A 241 -0.59 -23.06 -10.24
CA GLN A 241 -0.52 -21.67 -10.70
C GLN A 241 -0.20 -20.72 -9.54
N GLN A 242 -0.91 -20.83 -8.40
CA GLN A 242 -0.62 -20.03 -7.20
C GLN A 242 0.83 -20.17 -6.74
N THR A 243 1.35 -21.40 -6.70
CA THR A 243 2.73 -21.66 -6.27
C THR A 243 3.73 -20.98 -7.20
N SER A 244 3.52 -21.09 -8.52
CA SER A 244 4.39 -20.45 -9.52
C SER A 244 4.36 -18.91 -9.41
N GLN A 245 3.19 -18.32 -9.17
CA GLN A 245 3.05 -16.88 -8.98
C GLN A 245 3.79 -16.42 -7.72
N ARG A 246 3.60 -17.11 -6.58
CA ARG A 246 4.32 -16.79 -5.33
C ARG A 246 5.84 -16.88 -5.49
N GLN A 247 6.34 -17.85 -6.26
CA GLN A 247 7.77 -17.96 -6.57
C GLN A 247 8.26 -16.78 -7.43
N SER A 248 7.48 -16.36 -8.44
CA SER A 248 7.85 -15.21 -9.28
C SER A 248 7.92 -13.89 -8.51
N VAL A 249 6.99 -13.67 -7.57
CA VAL A 249 6.98 -12.50 -6.67
C VAL A 249 8.15 -12.55 -5.68
N ALA A 250 8.46 -13.72 -5.13
CA ALA A 250 9.64 -13.88 -4.28
C ALA A 250 10.96 -13.65 -5.04
N ALA A 251 11.02 -14.06 -6.31
CA ALA A 251 12.18 -13.83 -7.17
C ALA A 251 12.35 -12.35 -7.55
N SER A 252 11.26 -11.62 -7.82
CA SER A 252 11.32 -10.17 -8.09
C SER A 252 11.69 -9.35 -6.86
N ALA A 253 11.35 -9.83 -5.66
CA ALA A 253 11.83 -9.26 -4.40
C ALA A 253 13.34 -9.48 -4.18
N ASN A 254 13.96 -10.44 -4.87
CA ASN A 254 15.40 -10.69 -4.86
C ASN A 254 16.13 -9.83 -5.92
N THR A 255 15.74 -8.57 -6.07
CA THR A 255 16.56 -7.58 -6.75
C THR A 255 17.74 -7.24 -5.84
N SER A 256 18.96 -7.35 -6.36
CA SER A 256 20.14 -7.01 -5.56
C SER A 256 20.11 -5.52 -5.21
N PHE A 257 20.56 -5.16 -4.01
CA PHE A 257 20.80 -3.78 -3.62
C PHE A 257 21.60 -3.01 -4.69
N ALA A 258 22.50 -3.68 -5.42
CA ALA A 258 23.25 -3.11 -6.52
C ALA A 258 22.36 -2.62 -7.69
N ALA A 259 21.29 -3.33 -8.04
CA ALA A 259 20.34 -2.90 -9.08
C ALA A 259 19.49 -1.69 -8.63
N GLN A 260 19.20 -1.58 -7.33
CA GLN A 260 18.47 -0.44 -6.75
C GLN A 260 19.35 0.81 -6.59
N VAL A 261 20.64 0.62 -6.31
CA VAL A 261 21.65 1.70 -6.23
C VAL A 261 22.04 2.21 -7.63
N GLN A 262 22.07 1.37 -8.65
CA GLN A 262 22.37 1.78 -10.02
C GLN A 262 21.27 2.71 -10.61
N ALA A 263 20.01 2.50 -10.23
CA ALA A 263 18.91 3.38 -10.63
C ALA A 263 18.93 4.78 -9.99
N THR A 264 19.63 4.95 -8.85
CA THR A 264 19.77 6.24 -8.15
C THR A 264 21.10 6.95 -8.40
N SER A 265 22.09 6.25 -8.97
CA SER A 265 23.47 6.78 -9.14
C SER A 265 23.78 7.32 -10.54
N THR A 266 22.89 7.16 -11.54
CA THR A 266 23.18 7.57 -12.93
C THR A 266 22.89 9.05 -13.21
N SER A 267 23.19 9.92 -12.24
CA SER A 267 23.21 11.37 -12.42
C SER A 267 24.49 11.97 -11.85
N SER A 268 25.64 11.39 -12.20
CA SER A 268 26.94 12.08 -12.22
C SER A 268 28.04 11.13 -12.71
N SER A 269 28.40 11.24 -13.99
CA SER A 269 29.80 11.30 -14.49
C SER A 269 29.87 10.93 -15.96
N TYR A 270 30.74 11.67 -16.63
CA TYR A 270 31.18 11.50 -18.01
C TYR A 270 31.98 10.20 -18.17
N ASP A 271 31.86 9.59 -19.35
CA ASP A 271 32.70 8.55 -19.94
C ASP A 271 32.90 7.23 -19.15
N GLU A 272 32.11 6.20 -19.46
CA GLU A 272 32.58 4.94 -20.07
C GLU A 272 31.40 4.03 -20.46
N GLU A 273 31.46 3.44 -21.65
CA GLU A 273 30.51 2.44 -22.18
C GLU A 273 30.40 1.22 -21.23
N PRO A 274 29.18 0.65 -21.07
CA PRO A 274 28.92 -0.56 -21.83
C PRO A 274 27.50 -0.68 -22.40
N SER A 275 27.44 -1.40 -23.51
CA SER A 275 26.26 -1.79 -24.29
C SER A 275 25.15 -2.44 -23.46
N TYR A 276 24.09 -1.69 -23.19
CA TYR A 276 22.72 -2.21 -23.14
C TYR A 276 21.79 -1.12 -23.68
N THR A 277 20.90 -1.50 -24.59
CA THR A 277 20.00 -0.63 -25.37
C THR A 277 19.42 0.53 -24.55
N PRO A 278 19.69 1.80 -24.91
CA PRO A 278 19.22 2.92 -24.10
C PRO A 278 17.73 3.19 -24.37
N VAL A 279 16.97 3.21 -23.28
CA VAL A 279 15.72 3.95 -23.16
C VAL A 279 16.00 5.40 -23.59
N ALA A 280 15.14 5.97 -24.43
CA ALA A 280 15.29 7.32 -24.98
C ALA A 280 15.60 8.34 -23.88
N THR A 281 16.87 8.69 -23.74
CA THR A 281 17.34 9.75 -22.87
C THR A 281 16.90 11.06 -23.52
N ARG A 282 16.00 11.81 -22.87
CA ARG A 282 15.64 13.16 -23.33
C ARG A 282 16.89 14.04 -23.25
N THR A 283 17.60 14.20 -24.35
CA THR A 283 18.66 15.19 -24.49
C THR A 283 18.03 16.57 -24.70
N THR A 284 17.68 17.25 -23.60
CA THR A 284 17.39 18.69 -23.66
C THR A 284 18.73 19.42 -23.77
N SER A 285 19.17 19.71 -25.00
CA SER A 285 20.34 20.55 -25.24
C SER A 285 20.06 21.98 -24.75
N ARG A 286 20.71 22.38 -23.65
CA ARG A 286 20.61 23.74 -23.08
C ARG A 286 21.74 24.63 -23.59
N PRO A 287 21.50 25.93 -23.80
CA PRO A 287 22.56 26.86 -24.17
C PRO A 287 23.65 26.92 -23.09
N THR A 288 24.90 27.09 -23.50
CA THR A 288 26.01 27.41 -22.60
C THR A 288 26.00 28.91 -22.31
N TYR A 289 25.97 29.28 -21.03
CA TYR A 289 25.95 30.68 -20.59
C TYR A 289 27.29 31.11 -19.98
N SER A 290 27.51 32.42 -19.89
CA SER A 290 28.64 33.00 -19.16
C SER A 290 28.63 32.57 -17.70
N THR A 291 29.80 32.42 -17.09
CA THR A 291 29.92 32.14 -15.65
C THR A 291 29.92 33.40 -14.78
N ASN A 292 29.99 34.59 -15.38
CA ASN A 292 29.97 35.86 -14.66
C ASN A 292 28.61 36.57 -14.81
N ALA A 293 28.35 37.53 -13.92
CA ALA A 293 27.10 38.29 -13.88
C ALA A 293 27.17 39.66 -14.59
N SER A 294 28.13 39.86 -15.49
CA SER A 294 28.38 41.19 -16.11
C SER A 294 27.24 41.71 -17.00
N SER A 295 26.35 40.82 -17.46
CA SER A 295 25.16 41.18 -18.24
C SER A 295 24.03 41.79 -17.40
N TYR A 296 24.13 41.71 -16.06
CA TYR A 296 23.16 42.28 -15.12
C TYR A 296 23.82 43.39 -14.29
N PRO A 297 23.15 44.54 -14.09
CA PRO A 297 23.73 45.64 -13.32
C PRO A 297 24.04 45.26 -11.87
N THR A 298 25.23 45.64 -11.39
CA THR A 298 25.70 45.30 -10.04
C THR A 298 24.73 45.76 -8.96
N GLY A 299 24.41 44.85 -8.04
CA GLY A 299 23.51 45.10 -6.91
C GLY A 299 22.03 45.00 -7.25
N GLU A 300 21.66 44.53 -8.45
CA GLU A 300 20.29 44.13 -8.79
C GLU A 300 19.99 42.68 -8.38
N CYS A 301 18.71 42.34 -8.21
CA CYS A 301 18.28 40.98 -7.87
C CYS A 301 18.74 39.95 -8.89
N THR A 302 18.69 40.30 -10.18
CA THR A 302 19.16 39.50 -11.30
C THR A 302 20.68 39.26 -11.27
N TRP A 303 21.46 40.29 -10.93
CA TRP A 303 22.91 40.17 -10.73
C TRP A 303 23.24 39.24 -9.55
N GLY A 304 22.53 39.38 -8.43
CA GLY A 304 22.70 38.51 -7.27
C GLY A 304 22.36 37.05 -7.59
N ALA A 305 21.22 36.82 -8.25
CA ALA A 305 20.79 35.48 -8.65
C ALA A 305 21.77 34.84 -9.65
N LYS A 306 22.24 35.57 -10.67
CA LYS A 306 23.25 35.07 -11.63
C LYS A 306 24.59 34.77 -10.97
N THR A 307 24.98 35.54 -9.95
CA THR A 307 26.21 35.30 -9.18
C THR A 307 26.12 34.00 -8.37
N LEU A 308 24.98 33.73 -7.76
CA LEU A 308 24.73 32.53 -6.95
C LEU A 308 24.39 31.29 -7.79
N ALA A 309 23.77 31.48 -8.95
CA ALA A 309 23.36 30.46 -9.90
C ALA A 309 23.92 30.79 -11.30
N PRO A 310 25.23 30.55 -11.53
CA PRO A 310 25.89 30.93 -12.79
C PRO A 310 25.35 30.20 -14.02
N TRP A 311 24.59 29.12 -13.82
CA TRP A 311 23.87 28.39 -14.86
C TRP A 311 22.67 29.15 -15.44
N ALA A 312 22.21 30.23 -14.79
CA ALA A 312 21.11 31.07 -15.27
C ALA A 312 21.50 31.74 -16.59
N GLY A 313 20.52 32.10 -17.42
CA GLY A 313 20.80 32.76 -18.69
C GLY A 313 21.35 34.18 -18.53
N ASP A 314 22.06 34.66 -19.56
CA ASP A 314 22.73 35.97 -19.51
C ASP A 314 21.78 37.14 -19.81
N TYR A 315 20.65 36.89 -20.49
CA TYR A 315 19.73 37.92 -20.99
C TYR A 315 18.25 37.60 -20.70
N TRP A 316 17.94 37.16 -19.49
CA TRP A 316 16.57 36.81 -19.09
C TRP A 316 15.70 38.01 -18.68
N GLY A 317 16.23 39.23 -18.80
CA GLY A 317 15.51 40.46 -18.54
C GLY A 317 15.25 40.70 -17.05
N ASN A 318 14.08 41.27 -16.74
CA ASN A 318 13.65 41.56 -15.38
C ASN A 318 13.34 40.28 -14.61
N GLY A 319 13.39 40.33 -13.28
CA GLY A 319 13.15 39.17 -12.41
C GLY A 319 11.85 38.42 -12.75
N ALA A 320 10.75 39.14 -12.98
CA ALA A 320 9.45 38.58 -13.37
C ALA A 320 9.48 37.68 -14.63
N GLN A 321 10.45 37.88 -15.52
CA GLN A 321 10.54 37.23 -16.83
C GLN A 321 11.43 36.00 -16.83
N TRP A 322 12.17 35.74 -15.74
CA TRP A 322 13.18 34.69 -15.71
C TRP A 322 12.60 33.30 -15.90
N ALA A 323 11.47 32.98 -15.25
CA ALA A 323 10.84 31.67 -15.42
C ALA A 323 10.38 31.42 -16.87
N THR A 324 9.83 32.46 -17.52
CA THR A 324 9.39 32.38 -18.92
C THR A 324 10.59 32.18 -19.86
N SER A 325 11.65 32.96 -19.66
CA SER A 325 12.88 32.88 -20.47
C SER A 325 13.60 31.54 -20.27
N ALA A 326 13.65 31.05 -19.03
CA ALA A 326 14.26 29.76 -18.72
C ALA A 326 13.48 28.59 -19.34
N ALA A 327 12.15 28.61 -19.25
CA ALA A 327 11.31 27.61 -19.90
C ALA A 327 11.51 27.59 -21.42
N ALA A 328 11.58 28.76 -22.06
CA ALA A 328 11.90 28.87 -23.49
C ALA A 328 13.30 28.34 -23.84
N ALA A 329 14.26 28.48 -22.92
CA ALA A 329 15.61 27.94 -23.03
C ALA A 329 15.72 26.45 -22.65
N GLY A 330 14.61 25.76 -22.39
CA GLY A 330 14.57 24.33 -22.10
C GLY A 330 14.85 23.95 -20.66
N PHE A 331 14.81 24.90 -19.72
CA PHE A 331 14.91 24.61 -18.29
C PHE A 331 13.57 24.09 -17.76
N ARG A 332 13.63 23.14 -16.82
CA ARG A 332 12.44 22.75 -16.06
C ARG A 332 12.04 23.88 -15.13
N THR A 333 10.75 24.21 -15.14
CA THR A 333 10.13 25.14 -14.18
C THR A 333 9.01 24.44 -13.41
N GLY A 334 8.68 24.93 -12.21
CA GLY A 334 7.61 24.34 -11.40
C GLY A 334 7.24 25.17 -10.18
N SER A 335 6.31 24.65 -9.39
CA SER A 335 5.74 25.33 -8.20
C SER A 335 6.32 24.87 -6.87
N GLN A 336 7.20 23.84 -6.88
CA GLN A 336 7.79 23.29 -5.67
C GLN A 336 9.19 23.88 -5.45
N PRO A 337 9.47 24.50 -4.28
CA PRO A 337 10.81 24.98 -3.98
C PRO A 337 11.79 23.82 -3.86
N GLN A 338 12.99 24.00 -4.41
CA GLN A 338 14.12 23.09 -4.26
C GLN A 338 15.38 23.91 -3.96
N VAL A 339 16.24 23.43 -3.06
CA VAL A 339 17.52 24.08 -2.78
C VAL A 339 18.35 24.18 -4.07
N GLY A 340 18.89 25.36 -4.33
CA GLY A 340 19.63 25.67 -5.56
C GLY A 340 18.75 26.06 -6.75
N ALA A 341 17.42 25.95 -6.67
CA ALA A 341 16.51 26.51 -7.67
C ALA A 341 16.48 28.04 -7.57
N ILE A 342 16.20 28.68 -8.70
CA ILE A 342 15.94 30.13 -8.75
C ILE A 342 14.45 30.35 -8.53
N ALA A 343 14.08 31.06 -7.47
CA ALA A 343 12.73 31.55 -7.25
C ALA A 343 12.54 32.83 -8.06
N CYS A 344 11.52 32.83 -8.91
CA CYS A 344 11.13 33.92 -9.81
C CYS A 344 9.74 34.40 -9.41
N TRP A 345 9.63 35.62 -8.93
CA TRP A 345 8.38 36.26 -8.56
C TRP A 345 7.93 37.24 -9.65
N ASN A 346 6.67 37.12 -10.06
CA ASN A 346 6.04 37.98 -11.05
C ASN A 346 4.85 38.72 -10.44
N ASP A 347 4.99 40.04 -10.33
CA ASP A 347 4.00 41.01 -9.83
C ASP A 347 3.25 41.75 -10.97
N GLY A 348 3.50 41.38 -12.23
CA GLY A 348 3.03 42.12 -13.40
C GLY A 348 3.91 43.34 -13.77
N GLY A 349 5.01 43.56 -13.06
CA GLY A 349 5.99 44.63 -13.28
C GLY A 349 7.41 44.08 -13.42
N TYR A 350 8.34 44.62 -12.63
CA TYR A 350 9.75 44.17 -12.64
C TYR A 350 9.94 42.80 -11.98
N GLY A 351 9.10 42.48 -10.99
CA GLY A 351 9.22 41.28 -10.17
C GLY A 351 10.53 41.15 -9.41
N HIS A 352 10.85 39.93 -8.99
CA HIS A 352 12.03 39.65 -8.18
C HIS A 352 12.59 38.26 -8.44
N VAL A 353 13.90 38.07 -8.23
CA VAL A 353 14.54 36.75 -8.28
C VAL A 353 15.50 36.53 -7.12
N ALA A 354 15.55 35.29 -6.63
CA ALA A 354 16.46 34.86 -5.57
C ALA A 354 16.84 33.39 -5.73
N VAL A 355 17.90 32.93 -5.06
CA VAL A 355 18.28 31.51 -5.05
C VAL A 355 17.84 30.86 -3.74
N VAL A 356 17.11 29.75 -3.84
CA VAL A 356 16.62 29.00 -2.68
C VAL A 356 17.79 28.33 -1.95
N THR A 357 17.94 28.60 -0.66
CA THR A 357 19.02 28.05 0.18
C THR A 357 18.55 27.01 1.19
N ALA A 358 17.28 27.05 1.60
CA ALA A 358 16.66 26.03 2.45
C ALA A 358 15.15 25.91 2.18
N VAL A 359 14.61 24.69 2.36
CA VAL A 359 13.18 24.39 2.16
C VAL A 359 12.68 23.58 3.34
N SER A 360 11.64 24.06 4.01
CA SER A 360 10.90 23.31 5.04
C SER A 360 9.55 22.84 4.49
N SER A 361 8.86 23.71 3.76
CA SER A 361 7.62 23.39 3.04
C SER A 361 7.46 24.30 1.82
N SER A 362 6.41 24.08 1.02
CA SER A 362 6.05 24.98 -0.08
C SER A 362 5.76 26.43 0.36
N SER A 363 5.42 26.62 1.63
CA SER A 363 5.10 27.91 2.24
C SER A 363 6.14 28.38 3.28
N SER A 364 7.32 27.76 3.32
CA SER A 364 8.39 28.12 4.26
C SER A 364 9.75 27.78 3.67
N ILE A 365 10.44 28.81 3.15
CA ILE A 365 11.77 28.70 2.54
C ILE A 365 12.73 29.75 3.11
N GLN A 366 14.03 29.54 2.88
CA GLN A 366 15.04 30.60 2.93
C GLN A 366 15.62 30.82 1.54
N VAL A 367 16.00 32.05 1.26
CA VAL A 367 16.68 32.43 0.01
C VAL A 367 17.91 33.28 0.30
N SER A 368 18.85 33.28 -0.65
CA SER A 368 19.91 34.28 -0.75
C SER A 368 19.62 35.16 -1.95
N GLU A 369 19.64 36.48 -1.74
CA GLU A 369 19.15 37.46 -2.70
C GLU A 369 19.92 38.79 -2.63
N SER A 370 19.73 39.63 -3.65
CA SER A 370 20.25 41.00 -3.74
C SER A 370 19.08 41.95 -4.06
N ASN A 371 19.22 43.22 -3.70
CA ASN A 371 18.23 44.28 -3.89
C ASN A 371 16.86 43.99 -3.26
N TYR A 372 16.85 43.60 -1.98
CA TYR A 372 15.62 43.43 -1.21
C TYR A 372 15.51 44.50 -0.11
N GLY A 373 14.37 45.19 -0.03
CA GLY A 373 14.17 46.27 0.94
C GLY A 373 15.16 47.44 0.79
N GLY A 374 15.75 47.62 -0.40
CA GLY A 374 16.80 48.62 -0.67
C GLY A 374 18.23 48.15 -0.38
N ASP A 375 18.43 46.95 0.20
CA ASP A 375 19.76 46.38 0.44
C ASP A 375 20.27 45.63 -0.80
N ARG A 376 21.27 46.22 -1.47
CA ARG A 376 21.85 45.73 -2.73
C ARG A 376 22.92 44.64 -2.54
N THR A 377 23.28 44.28 -1.31
CA THR A 377 24.28 43.22 -1.05
C THR A 377 23.67 41.82 -1.18
N ILE A 378 24.46 40.83 -1.60
CA ILE A 378 24.04 39.43 -1.66
C ILE A 378 24.07 38.84 -0.26
N SER A 379 22.92 38.53 0.32
CA SER A 379 22.85 37.75 1.56
C SER A 379 21.46 37.14 1.75
N ASN A 380 21.28 36.38 2.82
CA ASN A 380 19.95 36.09 3.33
C ASN A 380 19.36 37.36 3.99
N LYS A 381 18.25 37.87 3.45
CA LYS A 381 17.61 39.12 3.93
C LYS A 381 16.35 38.87 4.76
N ARG A 382 15.67 37.74 4.53
CA ARG A 382 14.32 37.47 5.07
C ARG A 382 14.29 36.38 6.14
N GLY A 383 15.33 35.56 6.25
CA GLY A 383 15.28 34.33 7.04
C GLY A 383 14.25 33.35 6.45
N TRP A 384 13.48 32.69 7.31
CA TRP A 384 12.37 31.84 6.89
C TRP A 384 11.12 32.66 6.59
N PHE A 385 10.56 32.53 5.39
CA PHE A 385 9.36 33.26 4.97
C PHE A 385 8.47 32.42 4.05
N ASN A 386 7.22 32.84 3.86
CA ASN A 386 6.31 32.23 2.89
C ASN A 386 6.46 32.91 1.53
N PRO A 387 6.97 32.21 0.50
CA PRO A 387 7.23 32.80 -0.81
C PRO A 387 5.94 33.09 -1.60
N THR A 388 4.79 32.52 -1.21
CA THR A 388 3.50 32.66 -1.91
C THR A 388 2.67 33.86 -1.49
N THR A 389 3.03 34.53 -0.39
CA THR A 389 2.29 35.66 0.18
C THR A 389 3.15 36.91 0.30
N THR A 390 3.98 37.17 -0.71
CA THR A 390 4.88 38.33 -0.76
C THR A 390 4.32 39.43 -1.66
N SER A 391 4.82 40.66 -1.51
CA SER A 391 4.49 41.77 -2.41
C SER A 391 4.96 41.55 -3.85
N GLU A 392 5.92 40.66 -4.07
CA GLU A 392 6.53 40.40 -5.38
C GLU A 392 5.67 39.49 -6.28
N GLY A 393 4.50 39.04 -5.80
CA GLY A 393 3.50 38.37 -6.61
C GLY A 393 3.69 36.85 -6.71
N TYR A 394 3.37 36.29 -7.88
CA TYR A 394 3.32 34.84 -8.09
C TYR A 394 4.71 34.24 -8.24
N VAL A 395 5.04 33.22 -7.43
CA VAL A 395 6.34 32.55 -7.45
C VAL A 395 6.36 31.33 -8.37
N THR A 396 7.41 31.21 -9.18
CA THR A 396 7.77 30.03 -9.98
C THR A 396 9.23 29.67 -9.73
N TYR A 397 9.56 28.39 -9.67
CA TYR A 397 10.94 27.91 -9.47
C TYR A 397 11.52 27.41 -10.79
N ILE A 398 12.77 27.81 -11.06
CA ILE A 398 13.57 27.33 -12.19
C ILE A 398 14.58 26.35 -11.63
N TYR A 399 14.58 25.11 -12.14
CA TYR A 399 15.45 24.05 -11.65
C TYR A 399 16.75 23.98 -12.44
N PRO A 400 17.88 23.68 -11.78
CA PRO A 400 19.17 23.53 -12.47
C PRO A 400 19.20 22.33 -13.42
N ASN A 401 18.32 21.33 -13.25
CA ASN A 401 18.17 20.13 -14.08
C ASN A 401 16.70 19.76 -14.32
#